data_AF-A0A0C7MPD5-F1
#
_entry.id   AF-A0A0C7MPD5-F1
#
_cell.length_a   1.000
_cell.length_b   1.000
_cell.length_c   1.000
_cell.angle_alpha   90.00
_cell.angle_beta   90.00
_cell.angle_gamma   90.00
#
_symmetry.space_group_name_H-M   'P 1'
#
loop_
_entity.id
_entity.type
_entity.pdbx_description
1 polymer ?
#
loop_
_entity_poly.entity_id
_entity_poly.type
_entity_poly.pdbx_seq_one_letter_code
_entity_poly.pdbx_strand_id
1 'polypeptide(L)'
;MSSQVVDHIFDTGFYWFKKAESLNKHLIEKVIDLGTTTPNHKAIPFNEGSSQANIIRGVWSRPIGKAVSFLGLSAIAILMWQYADAIVPRPAQHLRQDDKRCVLVFGHMRDPITRQIVMDLYRRGFVIFVCSEQGATKNDDQGLFHVTPHDLRKVIDYLRETSTVLSSILVVPNSAYNPSGAFTTLSSNVVQSELEQNVFVHMRGLAKFLPQLSRCPQLLLLTPSLPLNYHIPLHSPEVFIAGLMDSFYKALTFEYPKSSIYLCHLGVLKIAGSSSNYKHLPASGSNIANSLLGPLYDLIVSQSSPWFRFWEMVCGNQRFYGKWSRLGFYFGGWIPFPLLKYF
;
A
#
# COMPACT_ATOMS: atom_id res chain seq x y z
N MET A 1 -0.63 40.91 -11.58
CA MET A 1 0.62 40.38 -12.18
C MET A 1 0.60 40.74 -13.64
N SER A 2 1.58 41.51 -14.12
CA SER A 2 1.56 42.16 -15.45
C SER A 2 1.81 41.15 -16.57
N SER A 3 1.05 41.28 -17.67
CA SER A 3 1.14 40.44 -18.88
C SER A 3 2.55 40.35 -19.46
N GLN A 4 3.38 41.39 -19.25
CA GLN A 4 4.76 41.46 -19.72
C GLN A 4 5.67 40.35 -19.14
N VAL A 5 5.41 39.87 -17.93
CA VAL A 5 6.22 38.78 -17.33
C VAL A 5 5.87 37.43 -17.97
N VAL A 6 4.59 37.24 -18.33
CA VAL A 6 4.11 36.02 -18.99
C VAL A 6 4.66 35.94 -20.41
N ASP A 7 4.63 37.05 -21.16
CA ASP A 7 5.17 37.13 -22.52
C ASP A 7 6.68 36.85 -22.55
N HIS A 8 7.44 37.41 -21.59
CA HIS A 8 8.88 37.14 -21.52
C HIS A 8 9.19 35.66 -21.22
N ILE A 9 8.39 34.98 -20.39
CA ILE A 9 8.55 33.55 -20.12
C ILE A 9 8.23 32.72 -21.36
N PHE A 10 7.17 33.06 -22.09
CA PHE A 10 6.81 32.37 -23.33
C PHE A 10 7.85 32.58 -24.44
N ASP A 11 8.36 33.79 -24.62
CA ASP A 11 9.39 34.09 -25.62
C ASP A 11 10.71 33.39 -25.30
N THR A 12 11.10 33.35 -24.01
CA THR A 12 12.29 32.63 -23.58
C THR A 12 12.12 31.12 -23.82
N GLY A 13 10.94 30.57 -23.51
CA GLY A 13 10.62 29.17 -23.77
C GLY A 13 10.63 28.82 -25.26
N PHE A 14 10.06 29.68 -26.10
CA PHE A 14 9.98 29.48 -27.55
C PHE A 14 11.36 29.57 -28.21
N TYR A 15 12.23 30.47 -27.73
CA TYR A 15 13.62 30.55 -28.17
C TYR A 15 14.40 29.25 -27.90
N TRP A 16 14.27 28.70 -26.69
CA TRP A 16 14.92 27.43 -26.34
C TRP A 16 14.35 26.24 -27.12
N PHE A 17 13.03 26.24 -27.36
CA PHE A 17 12.38 25.22 -28.20
C PHE A 17 12.90 25.25 -29.65
N LYS A 18 12.95 26.42 -30.29
CA LYS A 18 13.50 26.54 -31.66
C LYS A 18 14.97 26.15 -31.73
N LYS A 19 15.76 26.50 -30.72
CA LYS A 19 17.18 26.13 -30.64
C LYS A 19 17.34 24.61 -30.54
N ALA A 20 16.52 23.94 -29.73
CA ALA A 20 16.50 22.48 -29.64
C ALA A 20 16.08 21.81 -30.96
N GLU A 21 15.08 22.37 -31.66
CA GLU A 21 14.63 21.87 -32.96
C GLU A 21 15.75 21.98 -34.02
N SER A 22 16.48 23.10 -34.06
CA SER A 22 17.61 23.28 -34.99
C SER A 22 18.77 22.31 -34.73
N LEU A 23 19.05 21.99 -33.46
CA LEU A 23 20.08 21.02 -33.09
C LEU A 23 19.67 19.60 -33.50
N ASN A 24 18.39 19.27 -33.39
CA ASN A 24 17.87 17.97 -33.80
C ASN A 24 17.93 17.78 -35.32
N LYS A 25 17.57 18.81 -36.10
CA LYS A 25 17.71 18.78 -37.57
C LYS A 25 19.17 18.59 -38.01
N HIS A 26 20.11 19.27 -37.35
CA HIS A 26 21.54 19.15 -37.69
C HIS A 26 22.14 17.77 -37.32
N LEU A 27 21.59 17.10 -36.30
CA LEU A 27 21.96 15.71 -35.96
C LEU A 27 21.38 14.71 -36.96
N ILE A 28 20.14 14.91 -37.41
CA ILE A 28 19.49 14.05 -38.41
C ILE A 28 20.23 14.17 -39.76
N GLU A 29 20.59 15.38 -40.19
CA GLU A 29 21.39 15.60 -41.41
C GLU A 29 22.75 14.89 -41.33
N LYS A 30 23.47 15.01 -40.20
CA LYS A 30 24.76 14.31 -40.03
C LYS A 30 24.63 12.78 -40.05
N VAL A 31 23.53 12.24 -39.52
CA VAL A 31 23.27 10.78 -39.54
C VAL A 31 22.91 10.30 -40.94
N ILE A 32 22.23 11.12 -41.74
CA ILE A 32 21.92 10.83 -43.14
C ILE A 32 23.20 10.89 -44.00
N ASP A 33 24.08 11.87 -43.76
CA ASP A 33 25.37 11.98 -44.47
C ASP A 33 26.35 10.85 -44.13
N LEU A 34 26.27 10.31 -42.91
CA LEU A 34 27.00 9.10 -42.51
C LEU A 34 26.45 7.82 -43.17
N GLY A 35 25.22 7.84 -43.68
CA GLY A 35 24.55 6.70 -44.32
C GLY A 35 24.74 6.60 -45.85
N THR A 36 25.22 7.66 -46.52
CA THR A 36 25.27 7.73 -48.00
C THR A 36 26.65 7.62 -48.61
N THR A 37 27.73 7.49 -47.82
CA THR A 37 29.06 7.17 -48.37
C THR A 37 29.19 5.67 -48.66
N THR A 38 28.85 5.27 -49.89
CA THR A 38 29.19 3.96 -50.48
C THR A 38 30.70 3.86 -50.74
N PRO A 39 31.42 2.86 -50.21
CA PRO A 39 32.73 2.47 -50.71
C PRO A 39 32.60 1.35 -51.75
N ASN A 40 33.25 1.59 -52.88
CA ASN A 40 33.40 0.69 -54.01
C ASN A 40 34.03 -0.67 -53.62
N HIS A 41 33.55 -1.73 -54.28
CA HIS A 41 34.01 -3.11 -54.21
C HIS A 41 35.53 -3.29 -54.37
N LYS A 42 36.16 -4.00 -53.43
CA LYS A 42 37.24 -4.97 -53.68
C LYS A 42 37.11 -6.13 -52.69
N ALA A 43 37.24 -7.35 -53.20
CA ALA A 43 36.96 -8.61 -52.51
C ALA A 43 38.20 -9.24 -51.85
N ILE A 44 37.93 -10.31 -51.05
CA ILE A 44 38.78 -11.41 -50.54
C ILE A 44 39.34 -11.20 -49.10
N PRO A 45 39.39 -12.21 -48.18
CA PRO A 45 38.33 -13.11 -47.69
C PRO A 45 38.36 -13.30 -46.13
N PHE A 46 37.43 -14.11 -45.60
CA PHE A 46 37.52 -14.98 -44.40
C PHE A 46 38.33 -14.51 -43.15
N ASN A 47 37.65 -14.26 -42.02
CA ASN A 47 37.90 -15.05 -40.80
C ASN A 47 36.78 -14.93 -39.74
N GLU A 48 36.61 -16.01 -38.98
CA GLU A 48 35.70 -16.21 -37.86
C GLU A 48 35.93 -15.26 -36.67
N GLY A 49 34.87 -15.05 -35.89
CA GLY A 49 35.01 -14.78 -34.45
C GLY A 49 34.34 -13.51 -33.93
N SER A 50 33.31 -13.70 -33.10
CA SER A 50 32.87 -12.80 -32.03
C SER A 50 32.31 -11.42 -32.43
N SER A 51 31.01 -11.35 -32.69
CA SER A 51 30.29 -10.08 -32.77
C SER A 51 29.06 -10.12 -31.88
N GLN A 52 29.15 -9.45 -30.72
CA GLN A 52 28.07 -8.65 -30.11
C GLN A 52 28.49 -8.00 -28.77
N ALA A 53 29.60 -8.40 -28.15
CA ALA A 53 29.99 -7.88 -26.83
C ALA A 53 30.83 -6.57 -26.82
N ASN A 54 31.38 -6.14 -27.96
CA ASN A 54 32.37 -5.04 -27.98
C ASN A 54 31.85 -3.64 -28.34
N ILE A 55 30.61 -3.51 -28.85
CA ILE A 55 30.04 -2.17 -29.15
C ILE A 55 29.56 -1.48 -27.87
N ILE A 56 29.13 -2.23 -26.85
CA ILE A 56 28.58 -1.67 -25.61
C ILE A 56 29.68 -1.12 -24.68
N ARG A 57 30.93 -1.58 -24.77
CA ARG A 57 32.04 -1.06 -23.93
C ARG A 57 32.67 0.24 -24.43
N GLY A 58 32.55 0.59 -25.71
CA GLY A 58 33.19 1.79 -26.28
C GLY A 58 32.51 3.11 -25.92
N VAL A 59 31.20 3.09 -25.66
CA VAL A 59 30.41 4.30 -25.35
C VAL A 59 30.48 4.66 -23.86
N TRP A 60 30.80 3.69 -22.99
CA TRP A 60 30.73 3.88 -21.54
C TRP A 60 31.99 4.50 -20.90
N SER A 61 33.09 4.61 -21.65
CA SER A 61 34.37 5.15 -21.16
C SER A 61 34.55 6.65 -21.40
N ARG A 62 33.61 7.34 -22.07
CA ARG A 62 33.67 8.80 -22.31
C ARG A 62 32.71 9.55 -21.38
N PRO A 63 33.10 10.71 -20.81
CA PRO A 63 32.24 11.49 -19.90
C PRO A 63 30.91 11.91 -20.54
N ILE A 64 30.89 12.06 -21.87
CA ILE A 64 29.70 12.39 -22.66
C ILE A 64 28.73 11.19 -22.74
N GLY A 65 29.23 9.96 -22.79
CA GLY A 65 28.39 8.75 -22.82
C GLY A 65 27.59 8.57 -21.53
N LYS A 66 28.16 8.97 -20.38
CA LYS A 66 27.43 9.00 -19.10
C LYS A 66 26.28 10.02 -19.12
N ALA A 67 26.53 11.24 -19.63
CA ALA A 67 25.51 12.29 -19.68
C ALA A 67 24.32 11.97 -20.61
N VAL A 68 24.58 11.40 -21.79
CA VAL A 68 23.52 10.99 -22.74
C VAL A 68 22.68 9.85 -22.17
N SER A 69 23.29 8.95 -21.39
CA SER A 69 22.57 7.87 -20.70
C SER A 69 21.62 8.41 -19.61
N PHE A 70 22.07 9.42 -18.84
CA PHE A 70 21.23 10.05 -17.81
C PHE A 70 20.04 10.82 -18.41
N LEU A 71 20.23 11.50 -19.54
CA LEU A 71 19.15 12.22 -20.23
C LEU A 71 18.16 11.26 -20.91
N GLY A 72 18.62 10.15 -21.47
CA GLY A 72 17.74 9.12 -22.03
C GLY A 72 16.88 8.45 -20.96
N LEU A 73 17.48 8.13 -19.80
CA LEU A 73 16.73 7.54 -18.67
C LEU A 73 15.71 8.51 -18.07
N SER A 74 15.99 9.81 -18.01
CA SER A 74 15.02 10.79 -17.49
C SER A 74 13.84 10.99 -18.45
N ALA A 75 14.09 11.04 -19.76
CA ALA A 75 13.04 11.14 -20.77
C ALA A 75 12.12 9.90 -20.76
N ILE A 76 12.70 8.70 -20.64
CA ILE A 76 11.93 7.46 -20.49
C ILE A 76 11.14 7.46 -19.17
N ALA A 77 11.71 7.94 -18.07
CA ALA A 77 11.00 8.02 -16.79
C ALA A 77 9.82 9.01 -16.84
N ILE A 78 9.97 10.15 -17.51
CA ILE A 78 8.90 11.13 -17.69
C ILE A 78 7.79 10.58 -18.60
N LEU A 79 8.16 9.90 -19.70
CA LEU A 79 7.18 9.24 -20.56
C LEU A 79 6.47 8.10 -19.83
N MET A 80 7.19 7.27 -19.09
CA MET A 80 6.61 6.24 -18.23
C MET A 80 5.67 6.84 -17.19
N TRP A 81 6.00 7.99 -16.59
CA TRP A 81 5.11 8.69 -15.65
C TRP A 81 3.85 9.21 -16.36
N GLN A 82 3.99 9.84 -17.53
CA GLN A 82 2.86 10.39 -18.28
C GLN A 82 1.90 9.31 -18.79
N TYR A 83 2.45 8.17 -19.22
CA TYR A 83 1.67 7.02 -19.69
C TYR A 83 1.43 5.96 -18.61
N ALA A 84 1.86 6.20 -17.37
CA ALA A 84 1.70 5.26 -16.26
C ALA A 84 0.22 4.89 -16.09
N ASP A 85 -0.67 5.87 -16.16
CA ASP A 85 -2.10 5.63 -15.96
C ASP A 85 -2.76 4.81 -17.09
N ALA A 86 -2.15 4.78 -18.29
CA ALA A 86 -2.63 3.99 -19.42
C ALA A 86 -1.98 2.59 -19.49
N ILE A 87 -0.74 2.47 -19.02
CA ILE A 87 0.06 1.24 -19.09
C ILE A 87 -0.09 0.41 -17.81
N VAL A 88 -0.28 1.05 -16.66
CA VAL A 88 -0.44 0.37 -15.38
C VAL A 88 -1.86 -0.18 -15.30
N PRO A 89 -2.05 -1.50 -15.32
CA PRO A 89 -3.36 -2.09 -15.12
C PRO A 89 -3.85 -1.64 -13.74
N ARG A 90 -5.00 -0.97 -13.69
CA ARG A 90 -5.68 -0.67 -12.42
C ARG A 90 -6.59 -1.85 -12.07
N PRO A 91 -6.69 -2.22 -10.79
CA PRO A 91 -7.62 -3.28 -10.40
C PRO A 91 -9.05 -2.80 -10.70
N ALA A 92 -9.92 -3.74 -11.09
CA ALA A 92 -11.32 -3.41 -11.32
C ALA A 92 -11.94 -2.81 -10.04
N GLN A 93 -12.77 -1.78 -10.14
CA GLN A 93 -13.33 -1.12 -8.97
C GLN A 93 -14.32 -1.99 -8.18
N HIS A 94 -14.93 -2.97 -8.86
CA HIS A 94 -15.84 -3.95 -8.31
C HIS A 94 -15.43 -5.34 -8.78
N LEU A 95 -15.66 -6.35 -7.95
CA LEU A 95 -15.56 -7.75 -8.37
C LEU A 95 -16.62 -8.04 -9.44
N ARG A 96 -16.31 -9.01 -10.32
CA ARG A 96 -17.30 -9.52 -11.27
C ARG A 96 -18.40 -10.25 -10.48
N GLN A 97 -19.62 -10.21 -10.98
CA GLN A 97 -20.80 -10.74 -10.27
C GLN A 97 -20.71 -12.25 -9.95
N ASP A 98 -19.84 -12.99 -10.68
CA ASP A 98 -19.55 -14.42 -10.46
C ASP A 98 -18.30 -14.70 -9.60
N ASP A 99 -17.49 -13.69 -9.25
CA ASP A 99 -16.29 -13.87 -8.44
C ASP A 99 -16.66 -14.07 -6.97
N LYS A 100 -16.79 -15.34 -6.55
CA LYS A 100 -17.11 -15.76 -5.18
C LYS A 100 -15.90 -15.64 -4.24
N ARG A 101 -15.46 -14.42 -3.96
CA ARG A 101 -14.34 -14.12 -3.04
C ARG A 101 -14.84 -13.78 -1.65
N CYS A 102 -14.19 -14.37 -0.65
CA CYS A 102 -14.52 -14.22 0.75
C CYS A 102 -13.41 -13.47 1.51
N VAL A 103 -13.79 -12.61 2.44
CA VAL A 103 -12.87 -11.91 3.36
C VAL A 103 -13.33 -12.13 4.81
N LEU A 104 -12.39 -12.54 5.67
CA LEU A 104 -12.63 -12.67 7.10
C LEU A 104 -12.03 -11.46 7.83
N VAL A 105 -12.85 -10.74 8.59
CA VAL A 105 -12.43 -9.55 9.34
C VAL A 105 -12.56 -9.82 10.83
N PHE A 106 -11.44 -9.83 11.55
CA PHE A 106 -11.39 -9.78 13.00
C PHE A 106 -11.43 -8.31 13.43
N GLY A 107 -12.55 -7.89 14.03
CA GLY A 107 -12.76 -6.52 14.45
C GLY A 107 -14.19 -6.27 14.91
N HIS A 108 -14.44 -5.07 15.46
CA HIS A 108 -15.75 -4.69 15.98
C HIS A 108 -16.46 -3.71 15.04
N MET A 109 -17.71 -3.99 14.66
CA MET A 109 -18.52 -3.06 13.82
C MET A 109 -18.85 -1.72 14.49
N ARG A 110 -18.63 -1.61 15.81
CA ARG A 110 -18.72 -0.35 16.55
C ARG A 110 -17.57 0.60 16.24
N ASP A 111 -16.42 0.06 15.86
CA ASP A 111 -15.28 0.85 15.40
C ASP A 111 -15.60 1.40 13.99
N PRO A 112 -15.58 2.72 13.79
CA PRO A 112 -15.91 3.31 12.51
C PRO A 112 -14.93 2.93 11.40
N ILE A 113 -13.66 2.62 11.71
CA ILE A 113 -12.69 2.18 10.69
C ILE A 113 -13.07 0.77 10.20
N THR A 114 -13.26 -0.18 11.12
CA THR A 114 -13.73 -1.54 10.81
C THR A 114 -15.02 -1.51 10.00
N ARG A 115 -16.00 -0.72 10.43
CA ARG A 115 -17.28 -0.57 9.72
C ARG A 115 -17.10 -0.06 8.28
N GLN A 116 -16.25 0.94 8.06
CA GLN A 116 -15.99 1.46 6.71
C GLN A 116 -15.28 0.42 5.82
N ILE A 117 -14.31 -0.32 6.36
CA ILE A 117 -13.64 -1.41 5.64
C ILE A 117 -14.67 -2.48 5.20
N VAL A 118 -15.48 -2.95 6.14
CA VAL A 118 -16.50 -3.98 5.89
C VAL A 118 -17.50 -3.50 4.83
N MET A 119 -18.07 -2.31 4.99
CA MET A 119 -19.10 -1.82 4.07
C MET A 119 -18.52 -1.50 2.68
N ASP A 120 -17.27 -1.06 2.56
CA ASP A 120 -16.62 -0.81 1.27
C ASP A 120 -16.36 -2.13 0.53
N LEU A 121 -15.78 -3.13 1.20
CA LEU A 121 -15.57 -4.44 0.61
C LEU A 121 -16.89 -5.12 0.22
N TYR A 122 -17.94 -4.95 1.02
CA TYR A 122 -19.26 -5.51 0.74
C TYR A 122 -19.85 -4.89 -0.52
N ARG A 123 -19.80 -3.55 -0.64
CA ARG A 123 -20.23 -2.82 -1.85
C ARG A 123 -19.46 -3.23 -3.10
N ARG A 124 -18.20 -3.63 -2.95
CA ARG A 124 -17.35 -4.12 -4.05
C ARG A 124 -17.60 -5.59 -4.42
N GLY A 125 -18.52 -6.27 -3.75
CA GLY A 125 -19.00 -7.61 -4.08
C GLY A 125 -18.34 -8.76 -3.31
N PHE A 126 -17.58 -8.48 -2.24
CA PHE A 126 -17.03 -9.55 -1.40
C PHE A 126 -18.08 -10.13 -0.45
N VAL A 127 -18.00 -11.43 -0.21
CA VAL A 127 -18.65 -12.07 0.94
C VAL A 127 -17.80 -11.82 2.17
N ILE A 128 -18.37 -11.24 3.22
CA ILE A 128 -17.63 -10.83 4.42
C ILE A 128 -18.10 -11.58 5.64
N PHE A 129 -17.14 -12.14 6.36
CA PHE A 129 -17.35 -12.68 7.70
C PHE A 129 -16.72 -11.73 8.71
N VAL A 130 -17.53 -11.17 9.60
CA VAL A 130 -17.04 -10.31 10.68
C VAL A 130 -17.00 -11.12 11.97
N CYS A 131 -15.79 -11.37 12.45
CA CYS A 131 -15.53 -12.07 13.70
C CYS A 131 -15.46 -11.07 14.86
N SER A 132 -16.47 -11.12 15.75
CA SER A 132 -16.57 -10.22 16.90
C SER A 132 -17.10 -10.99 18.12
N GLU A 133 -16.62 -10.67 19.33
CA GLU A 133 -17.11 -11.31 20.57
C GLU A 133 -18.57 -10.97 20.86
N GLN A 134 -18.97 -9.74 20.52
CA GLN A 134 -20.34 -9.28 20.67
C GLN A 134 -21.05 -9.50 19.34
N GLY A 135 -21.46 -10.76 19.09
CA GLY A 135 -22.17 -11.13 17.88
C GLY A 135 -23.41 -10.25 17.69
N ALA A 136 -23.49 -9.55 16.55
CA ALA A 136 -24.74 -8.92 16.16
C ALA A 136 -25.71 -10.04 15.77
N THR A 137 -26.85 -10.11 16.45
CA THR A 137 -27.86 -11.18 16.37
C THR A 137 -28.65 -11.22 15.05
N LYS A 138 -28.27 -10.43 14.04
CA LYS A 138 -28.97 -10.40 12.76
C LYS A 138 -28.00 -10.44 11.59
N ASN A 139 -28.07 -11.52 10.80
CA ASN A 139 -27.55 -11.56 9.45
C ASN A 139 -28.55 -10.80 8.56
N ASP A 140 -28.43 -9.48 8.51
CA ASP A 140 -29.41 -8.62 7.85
C ASP A 140 -29.25 -8.59 6.31
N ASP A 141 -28.10 -9.03 5.77
CA ASP A 141 -27.77 -8.88 4.34
C ASP A 141 -27.20 -10.15 3.69
N GLN A 142 -27.61 -10.44 2.45
CA GLN A 142 -27.02 -11.51 1.62
C GLN A 142 -25.53 -11.20 1.39
N GLY A 143 -24.64 -11.92 2.09
CA GLY A 143 -23.18 -11.81 1.94
C GLY A 143 -22.41 -11.14 3.09
N LEU A 144 -23.08 -10.67 4.14
CA LEU A 144 -22.44 -10.20 5.38
C LEU A 144 -22.85 -11.10 6.55
N PHE A 145 -21.89 -11.83 7.11
CA PHE A 145 -22.13 -12.79 8.17
C PHE A 145 -21.39 -12.39 9.45
N HIS A 146 -22.10 -12.38 10.58
CA HIS A 146 -21.50 -12.18 11.88
C HIS A 146 -21.16 -13.52 12.53
N VAL A 147 -19.90 -13.68 12.94
CA VAL A 147 -19.37 -14.94 13.48
C VAL A 147 -18.70 -14.67 14.81
N THR A 148 -18.87 -15.57 15.77
CA THR A 148 -18.13 -15.53 17.03
C THR A 148 -16.81 -16.28 16.90
N PRO A 149 -15.79 -15.99 17.72
CA PRO A 149 -14.51 -16.72 17.66
C PRO A 149 -14.64 -18.23 17.85
N HIS A 150 -15.71 -18.70 18.50
CA HIS A 150 -16.02 -20.13 18.67
C HIS A 150 -16.63 -20.77 17.42
N ASP A 151 -17.34 -19.98 16.62
CA ASP A 151 -18.08 -20.42 15.44
C ASP A 151 -17.27 -20.30 14.13
N LEU A 152 -15.96 -20.05 14.19
CA LEU A 152 -15.09 -19.93 13.01
C LEU A 152 -15.11 -21.18 12.11
N ARG A 153 -15.51 -22.34 12.63
CA ARG A 153 -15.72 -23.56 11.83
C ARG A 153 -16.80 -23.37 10.77
N LYS A 154 -17.87 -22.63 11.06
CA LYS A 154 -18.95 -22.33 10.11
C LYS A 154 -18.44 -21.60 8.87
N VAL A 155 -17.39 -20.79 9.02
CA VAL A 155 -16.74 -20.12 7.88
C VAL A 155 -16.08 -21.16 6.98
N ILE A 156 -15.41 -22.15 7.54
CA ILE A 156 -14.73 -23.20 6.78
C ILE A 156 -15.75 -24.09 6.06
N ASP A 157 -16.83 -24.45 6.76
CA ASP A 157 -17.93 -25.23 6.18
C ASP A 157 -18.54 -24.47 5.00
N TYR A 158 -18.82 -23.17 5.16
CA TYR A 158 -19.29 -22.31 4.07
C TYR A 158 -18.30 -22.24 2.89
N LEU A 159 -17.00 -22.10 3.16
CA LEU A 159 -15.97 -22.07 2.12
C LEU A 159 -15.94 -23.38 1.31
N ARG A 160 -16.20 -24.52 1.96
CA ARG A 160 -16.26 -25.85 1.32
C ARG A 160 -17.55 -26.04 0.53
N GLU A 161 -18.70 -25.70 1.11
CA GLU A 161 -20.02 -25.86 0.49
C GLU A 161 -20.21 -24.96 -0.72
N THR A 162 -19.80 -23.69 -0.61
CA THR A 162 -20.05 -22.67 -1.64
C THR A 162 -18.91 -22.60 -2.66
N SER A 163 -17.83 -23.36 -2.48
CA SER A 163 -16.58 -23.32 -3.27
C SER A 163 -15.95 -21.92 -3.39
N THR A 164 -16.24 -21.03 -2.44
CA THR A 164 -15.73 -19.66 -2.40
C THR A 164 -14.25 -19.65 -2.02
N VAL A 165 -13.48 -18.72 -2.59
CA VAL A 165 -12.05 -18.58 -2.26
C VAL A 165 -11.87 -17.53 -1.16
N LEU A 166 -11.28 -17.94 -0.03
CA LEU A 166 -10.83 -17.01 1.00
C LEU A 166 -9.65 -16.19 0.44
N SER A 167 -9.88 -14.91 0.20
CA SER A 167 -8.88 -14.01 -0.38
C SER A 167 -7.96 -13.46 0.70
N SER A 168 -8.53 -12.94 1.79
CA SER A 168 -7.75 -12.32 2.85
C SER A 168 -8.41 -12.43 4.21
N ILE A 169 -7.55 -12.39 5.23
CA ILE A 169 -7.91 -12.28 6.63
C ILE A 169 -7.39 -10.92 7.12
N LEU A 170 -8.28 -10.08 7.65
CA LEU A 170 -7.94 -8.78 8.19
C LEU A 170 -8.06 -8.83 9.71
N VAL A 171 -7.08 -8.27 10.41
CA VAL A 171 -7.15 -8.00 11.85
C VAL A 171 -7.15 -6.50 12.04
N VAL A 172 -8.24 -5.99 12.59
CA VAL A 172 -8.46 -4.55 12.78
C VAL A 172 -8.68 -4.27 14.27
N PRO A 173 -7.65 -3.80 15.00
CA PRO A 173 -7.83 -3.38 16.37
C PRO A 173 -8.70 -2.12 16.43
N ASN A 174 -9.46 -1.97 17.52
CA ASN A 174 -10.20 -0.75 17.79
C ASN A 174 -9.20 0.40 18.01
N SER A 175 -9.29 1.43 17.17
CA SER A 175 -8.40 2.59 17.22
C SER A 175 -9.15 3.91 17.39
N ALA A 176 -10.48 3.86 17.51
CA ALA A 176 -11.32 5.04 17.62
C ALA A 176 -11.61 5.48 19.07
N TYR A 177 -11.52 4.54 20.03
CA TYR A 177 -12.02 4.73 21.40
C TYR A 177 -11.04 4.31 22.50
N ASN A 178 -9.74 4.47 22.27
CA ASN A 178 -8.78 4.10 23.29
C ASN A 178 -8.80 5.09 24.47
N PRO A 179 -8.69 4.59 25.70
CA PRO A 179 -8.64 5.43 26.88
C PRO A 179 -7.31 6.20 26.92
N SER A 180 -7.41 7.49 27.22
CA SER A 180 -6.27 8.39 27.40
C SER A 180 -6.06 8.66 28.90
N GLY A 181 -4.82 8.61 29.36
CA GLY A 181 -4.49 8.88 30.76
C GLY A 181 -3.04 8.58 31.07
N ALA A 182 -2.56 9.13 32.19
CA ALA A 182 -1.25 8.74 32.69
C ALA A 182 -1.28 7.25 33.07
N PHE A 183 -0.15 6.57 32.90
CA PHE A 183 -0.05 5.15 33.24
C PHE A 183 -0.44 4.88 34.72
N THR A 184 -0.15 5.84 35.61
CA THR A 184 -0.49 5.76 37.03
C THR A 184 -1.98 5.96 37.33
N THR A 185 -2.74 6.60 36.44
CA THR A 185 -4.17 6.89 36.64
C THR A 185 -5.09 5.95 35.88
N LEU A 186 -4.58 5.26 34.86
CA LEU A 186 -5.32 4.24 34.14
C LEU A 186 -5.46 2.97 34.99
N SER A 187 -6.70 2.52 35.17
CA SER A 187 -6.99 1.25 35.86
C SER A 187 -6.39 0.07 35.08
N SER A 188 -5.73 -0.84 35.79
CA SER A 188 -5.19 -2.07 35.20
C SER A 188 -6.27 -2.89 34.48
N ASN A 189 -7.50 -2.87 34.98
CA ASN A 189 -8.63 -3.58 34.37
C ASN A 189 -8.96 -3.04 32.97
N VAL A 190 -8.88 -1.71 32.80
CA VAL A 190 -9.14 -1.06 31.50
C VAL A 190 -8.03 -1.40 30.51
N VAL A 191 -6.77 -1.33 30.93
CA VAL A 191 -5.64 -1.71 30.06
C VAL A 191 -5.75 -3.19 29.66
N GLN A 192 -6.06 -4.07 30.61
CA GLN A 192 -6.25 -5.50 30.34
C GLN A 192 -7.39 -5.75 29.35
N SER A 193 -8.54 -5.08 29.52
CA SER A 193 -9.67 -5.25 28.59
C SER A 193 -9.33 -4.77 27.18
N GLU A 194 -8.59 -3.67 27.05
CA GLU A 194 -8.17 -3.16 25.73
C GLU A 194 -7.18 -4.11 25.04
N LEU A 195 -6.23 -4.68 25.79
CA LEU A 195 -5.30 -5.69 25.24
C LEU A 195 -6.02 -6.98 24.85
N GLU A 196 -6.95 -7.42 25.69
CA GLU A 196 -7.76 -8.61 25.43
C GLU A 196 -8.54 -8.48 24.12
N GLN A 197 -9.33 -7.40 24.00
CA GLN A 197 -10.24 -7.20 22.86
C GLN A 197 -9.49 -6.92 21.56
N ASN A 198 -8.41 -6.11 21.60
CA ASN A 198 -7.73 -5.66 20.38
C ASN A 198 -6.60 -6.58 19.91
N VAL A 199 -6.11 -7.48 20.77
CA VAL A 199 -4.96 -8.34 20.47
C VAL A 199 -5.26 -9.80 20.74
N PHE A 200 -5.49 -10.17 21.99
CA PHE A 200 -5.45 -11.58 22.39
C PHE A 200 -6.63 -12.40 21.85
N VAL A 201 -7.80 -11.79 21.70
CA VAL A 201 -8.97 -12.43 21.08
C VAL A 201 -8.69 -12.74 19.61
N HIS A 202 -8.12 -11.79 18.88
CA HIS A 202 -7.75 -11.97 17.47
C HIS A 202 -6.65 -13.02 17.30
N MET A 203 -5.62 -12.99 18.17
CA MET A 203 -4.57 -14.00 18.18
C MET A 203 -5.12 -15.41 18.43
N ARG A 204 -5.98 -15.59 19.43
CA ARG A 204 -6.63 -16.89 19.71
C ARG A 204 -7.51 -17.36 18.56
N GLY A 205 -8.27 -16.45 17.96
CA GLY A 205 -9.11 -16.74 16.79
C GLY A 205 -8.27 -17.22 15.61
N LEU A 206 -7.21 -16.48 15.27
CA LEU A 206 -6.28 -16.83 14.21
C LEU A 206 -5.54 -18.14 14.49
N ALA A 207 -4.99 -18.33 15.69
CA ALA A 207 -4.27 -19.54 16.05
C ALA A 207 -5.14 -20.80 15.92
N LYS A 208 -6.45 -20.70 16.20
CA LYS A 208 -7.39 -21.80 15.99
C LYS A 208 -7.79 -21.97 14.52
N PHE A 209 -7.87 -20.88 13.77
CA PHE A 209 -8.39 -20.86 12.40
C PHE A 209 -7.33 -21.23 11.35
N LEU A 210 -6.12 -20.67 11.45
CA LEU A 210 -5.04 -20.86 10.47
C LEU A 210 -4.71 -22.34 10.19
N PRO A 211 -4.59 -23.23 11.20
CA PRO A 211 -4.28 -24.64 10.95
C PRO A 211 -5.37 -25.40 10.18
N GLN A 212 -6.60 -24.88 10.14
CA GLN A 212 -7.73 -25.54 9.49
C GLN A 212 -7.86 -25.15 8.01
N LEU A 213 -7.09 -24.17 7.55
CA LEU A 213 -7.12 -23.71 6.16
C LEU A 213 -6.26 -24.60 5.27
N SER A 214 -6.84 -25.04 4.15
CA SER A 214 -6.15 -25.87 3.16
C SER A 214 -5.16 -25.09 2.28
N ARG A 215 -5.23 -23.75 2.28
CA ARG A 215 -4.37 -22.85 1.48
C ARG A 215 -3.78 -21.77 2.37
N CYS A 216 -2.60 -21.26 2.01
CA CYS A 216 -1.95 -20.15 2.71
C CYS A 216 -2.72 -18.85 2.42
N PRO A 217 -3.39 -18.23 3.42
CA PRO A 217 -4.17 -17.03 3.21
C PRO A 217 -3.28 -15.77 3.17
N GLN A 218 -3.82 -14.69 2.61
CA GLN A 218 -3.30 -13.34 2.88
C GLN A 218 -3.70 -12.93 4.30
N LEU A 219 -2.76 -12.39 5.07
CA LEU A 219 -3.05 -11.83 6.39
C LEU A 219 -2.66 -10.36 6.43
N LEU A 220 -3.59 -9.49 6.80
CA LEU A 220 -3.37 -8.06 6.93
C LEU A 220 -3.61 -7.65 8.37
N LEU A 221 -2.58 -7.21 9.06
CA LEU A 221 -2.62 -6.80 10.47
C LEU A 221 -2.59 -5.27 10.53
N LEU A 222 -3.68 -4.64 10.94
CA LEU A 222 -3.70 -3.20 11.16
C LEU A 222 -3.15 -2.89 12.56
N THR A 223 -2.37 -1.81 12.67
CA THR A 223 -1.76 -1.40 13.95
C THR A 223 -1.91 0.10 14.20
N PRO A 224 -2.37 0.53 15.39
CA PRO A 224 -2.46 1.94 15.77
C PRO A 224 -1.07 2.47 16.17
N SER A 225 -0.17 2.59 15.20
CA SER A 225 1.26 2.82 15.48
C SER A 225 1.66 4.28 15.72
N LEU A 226 0.77 5.27 15.57
CA LEU A 226 1.16 6.68 15.75
C LEU A 226 1.70 7.00 17.15
N PRO A 227 1.05 6.59 18.26
CA PRO A 227 1.51 6.89 19.61
C PRO A 227 2.88 6.28 19.90
N LEU A 228 3.10 5.05 19.42
CA LEU A 228 4.38 4.37 19.52
C LEU A 228 5.47 5.12 18.73
N ASN A 229 5.20 5.45 17.46
CA ASN A 229 6.19 6.03 16.56
C ASN A 229 6.58 7.47 16.94
N TYR A 230 5.61 8.28 17.36
CA TYR A 230 5.82 9.68 17.76
C TYR A 230 6.05 9.87 19.27
N HIS A 231 6.11 8.78 20.04
CA HIS A 231 6.26 8.82 21.50
C HIS A 231 5.21 9.72 22.18
N ILE A 232 3.95 9.61 21.75
CA ILE A 232 2.85 10.44 22.26
C ILE A 232 2.55 10.00 23.69
N PRO A 233 2.65 10.90 24.69
CA PRO A 233 2.43 10.54 26.09
C PRO A 233 0.94 10.30 26.36
N LEU A 234 0.65 9.61 27.48
CA LEU A 234 -0.72 9.37 27.99
C LEU A 234 -1.59 8.40 27.16
N HIS A 235 -0.99 7.65 26.24
CA HIS A 235 -1.68 6.64 25.41
C HIS A 235 -1.06 5.25 25.56
N SER A 236 -0.76 4.85 26.80
CA SER A 236 -0.08 3.57 27.06
C SER A 236 -0.79 2.33 26.47
N PRO A 237 -2.14 2.19 26.47
CA PRO A 237 -2.79 1.04 25.86
C PRO A 237 -2.50 0.96 24.36
N GLU A 238 -2.56 2.08 23.64
CA GLU A 238 -2.29 2.12 22.19
C GLU A 238 -0.84 1.73 21.89
N VAL A 239 0.11 2.22 22.69
CA VAL A 239 1.54 1.87 22.58
C VAL A 239 1.74 0.37 22.77
N PHE A 240 1.09 -0.24 23.78
CA PHE A 240 1.17 -1.68 24.02
C PHE A 240 0.54 -2.49 22.90
N ILE A 241 -0.66 -2.10 22.44
CA ILE A 241 -1.34 -2.75 21.31
C ILE A 241 -0.46 -2.70 20.06
N ALA A 242 0.12 -1.54 19.75
CA ALA A 242 0.97 -1.37 18.58
C ALA A 242 2.23 -2.27 18.64
N GLY A 243 2.90 -2.32 19.80
CA GLY A 243 4.07 -3.17 20.01
C GLY A 243 3.75 -4.67 19.97
N LEU A 244 2.60 -5.08 20.52
CA LEU A 244 2.14 -6.46 20.46
C LEU A 244 1.75 -6.87 19.04
N MET A 245 1.09 -5.99 18.28
CA MET A 245 0.77 -6.24 16.86
C MET A 245 2.04 -6.40 16.01
N ASP A 246 3.07 -5.58 16.23
CA ASP A 246 4.37 -5.73 15.55
C ASP A 246 5.06 -7.05 15.91
N SER A 247 5.03 -7.43 17.19
CA SER A 247 5.57 -8.71 17.66
C SER A 247 4.82 -9.90 17.07
N PHE A 248 3.49 -9.80 17.01
CA PHE A 248 2.63 -10.84 16.44
C PHE A 248 2.85 -10.98 14.93
N TYR A 249 2.97 -9.86 14.21
CA TYR A 249 3.34 -9.85 12.79
C TYR A 249 4.67 -10.57 12.54
N LYS A 250 5.70 -10.28 13.34
CA LYS A 250 7.01 -10.94 13.25
C LYS A 250 6.87 -12.45 13.48
N ALA A 251 6.19 -12.86 14.56
CA ALA A 251 5.97 -14.26 14.87
C ALA A 251 5.27 -15.01 13.71
N LEU A 252 4.19 -14.44 13.17
CA LEU A 252 3.47 -15.02 12.04
C LEU A 252 4.33 -15.11 10.77
N THR A 253 5.19 -14.12 10.52
CA THR A 253 6.10 -14.13 9.37
C THR A 253 7.12 -15.25 9.47
N PHE A 254 7.59 -15.57 10.68
CA PHE A 254 8.51 -16.68 10.92
C PHE A 254 7.82 -18.05 10.87
N GLU A 255 6.62 -18.16 11.44
CA GLU A 255 5.88 -19.43 11.52
C GLU A 255 5.18 -19.81 10.20
N TYR A 256 4.74 -18.82 9.42
CA TYR A 256 4.00 -19.01 8.17
C TYR A 256 4.68 -18.30 6.97
N PRO A 257 5.91 -18.69 6.59
CA PRO A 257 6.69 -17.99 5.55
C PRO A 257 6.08 -18.08 4.14
N LYS A 258 5.15 -19.01 3.91
CA LYS A 258 4.43 -19.16 2.62
C LYS A 258 3.22 -18.23 2.51
N SER A 259 2.74 -17.69 3.63
CA SER A 259 1.59 -16.78 3.67
C SER A 259 2.07 -15.35 3.42
N SER A 260 1.28 -14.59 2.64
CA SER A 260 1.56 -13.17 2.41
C SER A 260 1.00 -12.35 3.58
N ILE A 261 1.89 -12.00 4.50
CA ILE A 261 1.55 -11.30 5.74
C ILE A 261 1.99 -9.84 5.61
N TYR A 262 1.07 -8.91 5.89
CA TYR A 262 1.31 -7.47 5.83
C TYR A 262 1.02 -6.81 7.17
N LEU A 263 1.87 -5.86 7.56
CA LEU A 263 1.65 -4.98 8.70
C LEU A 263 1.25 -3.58 8.21
N CYS A 264 0.07 -3.15 8.59
CA CYS A 264 -0.61 -1.97 8.09
C CYS A 264 -0.67 -0.88 9.19
N HIS A 265 0.23 0.09 9.11
CA HIS A 265 0.33 1.21 10.04
C HIS A 265 -0.77 2.24 9.80
N LEU A 266 -1.61 2.46 10.83
CA LEU A 266 -2.70 3.42 10.79
C LEU A 266 -2.24 4.80 11.26
N GLY A 267 -2.34 5.76 10.33
CA GLY A 267 -2.18 7.20 10.54
C GLY A 267 -3.51 7.88 10.89
N VAL A 268 -3.52 9.21 10.86
CA VAL A 268 -4.74 9.98 11.16
C VAL A 268 -5.69 9.93 9.96
N LEU A 269 -6.87 9.37 10.18
CA LEU A 269 -7.92 9.18 9.18
C LEU A 269 -9.13 10.06 9.51
N LYS A 270 -9.81 10.54 8.47
CA LYS A 270 -11.06 11.29 8.57
C LYS A 270 -12.22 10.49 8.00
N ILE A 271 -13.29 10.40 8.77
CA ILE A 271 -14.59 9.85 8.37
C ILE A 271 -15.63 10.96 8.53
N ALA A 272 -16.37 11.26 7.46
CA ALA A 272 -17.40 12.30 7.45
C ALA A 272 -16.93 13.68 7.98
N GLY A 273 -15.67 14.04 7.69
CA GLY A 273 -15.07 15.32 8.09
C GLY A 273 -14.46 15.36 9.49
N SER A 274 -14.68 14.33 10.33
CA SER A 274 -14.09 14.23 11.68
C SER A 274 -12.96 13.19 11.72
N SER A 275 -11.96 13.40 12.58
CA SER A 275 -10.90 12.42 12.81
C SER A 275 -11.50 11.15 13.45
N SER A 276 -11.39 10.02 12.76
CA SER A 276 -12.00 8.76 13.19
C SER A 276 -11.20 8.05 14.27
N ASN A 277 -9.88 8.09 14.12
CA ASN A 277 -8.90 7.63 15.10
C ASN A 277 -8.09 8.83 15.58
N TYR A 278 -7.45 8.67 16.75
CA TYR A 278 -6.60 9.69 17.35
C TYR A 278 -7.30 11.06 17.49
N LYS A 279 -8.53 11.08 18.02
CA LYS A 279 -9.31 12.30 18.26
C LYS A 279 -8.61 13.31 19.17
N HIS A 280 -7.65 12.84 19.96
CA HIS A 280 -6.79 13.65 20.82
C HIS A 280 -5.70 14.39 20.03
N LEU A 281 -5.42 14.00 18.78
CA LEU A 281 -4.44 14.67 17.94
C LEU A 281 -5.06 15.87 17.23
N PRO A 282 -4.41 17.05 17.30
CA PRO A 282 -4.85 18.25 16.60
C PRO A 282 -4.54 18.23 15.09
N ALA A 283 -3.98 17.14 14.58
CA ALA A 283 -3.53 17.02 13.20
C ALA A 283 -4.70 16.74 12.23
N SER A 284 -4.63 17.34 11.04
CA SER A 284 -5.62 17.12 9.99
C SER A 284 -5.42 15.75 9.34
N GLY A 285 -6.28 14.78 9.64
CA GLY A 285 -6.28 13.47 8.97
C GLY A 285 -6.64 13.50 7.48
N SER A 286 -6.41 12.40 6.79
CA SER A 286 -6.78 12.22 5.37
C SER A 286 -8.08 11.44 5.21
N ASN A 287 -8.76 11.64 4.07
CA ASN A 287 -10.01 10.93 3.79
C ASN A 287 -9.78 9.41 3.75
N ILE A 288 -10.56 8.67 4.55
CA ILE A 288 -10.47 7.21 4.68
C ILE A 288 -10.61 6.49 3.33
N ALA A 289 -11.45 6.99 2.42
CA ALA A 289 -11.72 6.35 1.14
C ALA A 289 -10.46 6.22 0.28
N ASN A 290 -9.71 7.32 0.20
CA ASN A 290 -8.50 7.39 -0.64
C ASN A 290 -7.26 6.87 0.09
N SER A 291 -7.21 7.00 1.42
CA SER A 291 -6.01 6.69 2.21
C SER A 291 -5.99 5.29 2.82
N LEU A 292 -7.13 4.62 2.92
CA LEU A 292 -7.24 3.28 3.48
C LEU A 292 -8.04 2.36 2.55
N LEU A 293 -9.29 2.69 2.24
CA LEU A 293 -10.22 1.75 1.58
C LEU A 293 -9.75 1.32 0.19
N GLY A 294 -9.44 2.28 -0.70
CA GLY A 294 -8.91 2.00 -2.03
C GLY A 294 -7.59 1.20 -1.98
N PRO A 295 -6.55 1.70 -1.32
CA PRO A 295 -5.27 0.98 -1.20
C PRO A 295 -5.37 -0.40 -0.54
N LEU A 296 -6.29 -0.59 0.41
CA LEU A 296 -6.55 -1.88 1.06
C LEU A 296 -7.22 -2.85 0.09
N TYR A 297 -8.22 -2.39 -0.66
CA TYR A 297 -8.86 -3.18 -1.72
C TYR A 297 -7.85 -3.61 -2.78
N ASP A 298 -7.02 -2.67 -3.26
CA ASP A 298 -5.99 -2.94 -4.25
C ASP A 298 -5.03 -4.04 -3.79
N LEU A 299 -4.65 -4.00 -2.50
CA LEU A 299 -3.80 -5.02 -1.85
C LEU A 299 -4.48 -6.38 -1.69
N ILE A 300 -5.80 -6.44 -1.58
CA ILE A 300 -6.54 -7.71 -1.49
C ILE A 300 -6.69 -8.33 -2.89
N VAL A 301 -6.89 -7.50 -3.92
CA VAL A 301 -7.13 -7.98 -5.30
C VAL A 301 -5.83 -8.31 -6.04
N SER A 302 -4.77 -7.57 -5.76
CA SER A 302 -3.42 -7.69 -6.35
C SER A 302 -2.84 -9.10 -6.38
N GLN A 303 -3.22 -9.97 -5.44
CA GLN A 303 -2.73 -11.35 -5.38
C GLN A 303 -2.93 -12.13 -6.69
N SER A 304 -3.96 -11.76 -7.45
CA SER A 304 -4.32 -12.45 -8.68
C SER A 304 -3.47 -12.06 -9.90
N SER A 305 -2.73 -10.95 -9.84
CA SER A 305 -2.03 -10.40 -11.01
C SER A 305 -0.50 -10.31 -10.80
N PRO A 306 0.31 -10.80 -11.75
CA PRO A 306 1.77 -10.84 -11.62
C PRO A 306 2.40 -9.43 -11.56
N TRP A 307 1.79 -8.44 -12.23
CA TRP A 307 2.27 -7.05 -12.19
C TRP A 307 2.18 -6.46 -10.78
N PHE A 308 1.05 -6.65 -10.11
CA PHE A 308 0.89 -6.15 -8.75
C PHE A 308 1.78 -6.90 -7.76
N ARG A 309 1.96 -8.22 -7.92
CA ARG A 309 2.90 -8.99 -7.09
C ARG A 309 4.33 -8.47 -7.20
N PHE A 310 4.76 -8.03 -8.38
CA PHE A 310 6.07 -7.39 -8.54
C PHE A 310 6.17 -6.09 -7.74
N TRP A 311 5.19 -5.20 -7.85
CA TRP A 311 5.16 -3.96 -7.07
C TRP A 311 5.06 -4.20 -5.57
N GLU A 312 4.32 -5.22 -5.15
CA GLU A 312 4.25 -5.64 -3.76
C GLU A 312 5.60 -6.09 -3.22
N MET A 313 6.36 -6.83 -4.02
CA MET A 313 7.73 -7.24 -3.68
C MET A 313 8.64 -6.02 -3.49
N VAL A 314 8.49 -4.98 -4.32
CA VAL A 314 9.29 -3.75 -4.21
C VAL A 314 8.87 -2.90 -3.00
N CYS A 315 7.57 -2.76 -2.73
CA CYS A 315 7.08 -1.96 -1.62
C CYS A 315 7.23 -2.65 -0.25
N GLY A 316 7.57 -3.94 -0.22
CA GLY A 316 7.73 -4.72 1.00
C GLY A 316 6.40 -5.04 1.69
N ASN A 317 6.49 -5.63 2.89
CA ASN A 317 5.33 -6.14 3.64
C ASN A 317 4.70 -5.11 4.58
N GLN A 318 5.33 -3.96 4.78
CA GLN A 318 4.77 -2.87 5.57
C GLN A 318 3.96 -1.91 4.69
N ARG A 319 2.81 -1.50 5.20
CA ARG A 319 1.88 -0.58 4.54
C ARG A 319 1.56 0.57 5.47
N PHE A 320 1.35 1.74 4.89
CA PHE A 320 1.11 2.98 5.61
C PHE A 320 -0.17 3.61 5.10
N TYR A 321 -1.18 3.69 5.97
CA TYR A 321 -2.48 4.24 5.63
C TYR A 321 -2.74 5.49 6.45
N GLY A 322 -3.34 6.50 5.83
CA GLY A 322 -3.59 7.79 6.48
C GLY A 322 -2.35 8.70 6.54
N LYS A 323 -2.60 9.96 6.90
CA LYS A 323 -1.51 10.94 7.11
C LYS A 323 -0.67 10.55 8.34
N TRP A 324 0.59 10.97 8.33
CA TRP A 324 1.56 10.78 9.42
C TRP A 324 2.02 9.36 9.70
N SER A 325 1.38 8.31 9.16
CA SER A 325 1.80 6.92 9.37
C SER A 325 3.24 6.66 8.89
N ARG A 326 3.52 7.01 7.62
CA ARG A 326 4.85 6.80 7.01
C ARG A 326 5.92 7.69 7.63
N LEU A 327 5.62 8.98 7.82
CA LEU A 327 6.56 9.93 8.43
C LEU A 327 6.88 9.55 9.88
N GLY A 328 5.86 9.14 10.65
CA GLY A 328 6.05 8.70 12.02
C GLY A 328 6.93 7.46 12.09
N PHE A 329 6.71 6.49 11.21
CA PHE A 329 7.49 5.26 11.23
C PHE A 329 8.99 5.51 11.01
N TYR A 330 9.38 6.36 10.05
CA TYR A 330 10.79 6.61 9.75
C TYR A 330 11.42 7.74 10.59
N PHE A 331 10.65 8.75 10.97
CA PHE A 331 11.16 9.99 11.56
C PHE A 331 10.46 10.41 12.86
N GLY A 332 9.54 9.59 13.39
CA GLY A 332 8.72 9.97 14.54
C GLY A 332 9.51 10.32 15.80
N GLY A 333 10.66 9.67 16.01
CA GLY A 333 11.57 10.01 17.11
C GLY A 333 12.32 11.34 16.94
N TRP A 334 12.37 11.90 15.72
CA TRP A 334 13.05 13.16 15.41
C TRP A 334 12.10 14.33 15.20
N ILE A 335 10.82 14.05 14.91
CA ILE A 335 9.81 15.09 14.67
C ILE A 335 9.18 15.46 16.02
N PRO A 336 9.41 16.67 16.55
CA PRO A 336 8.76 17.08 17.79
C PRO A 336 7.24 17.17 17.60
N PHE A 337 6.51 16.58 18.54
CA PHE A 337 5.05 16.48 18.53
C PHE A 337 4.31 17.81 18.21
N PRO A 338 4.75 19.00 18.67
CA PRO A 338 4.11 20.26 18.33
C PRO A 338 4.07 20.57 16.82
N LEU A 339 4.97 20.02 16.01
CA LEU A 339 4.95 20.22 14.55
C LEU A 339 3.75 19.54 13.88
N LEU A 340 3.20 18.48 14.46
CA LEU A 340 1.99 17.82 13.95
C LEU A 340 0.76 18.75 13.95
N LYS A 341 0.79 19.86 14.70
CA LYS A 341 -0.29 20.87 14.72
C LYS A 341 -0.32 21.75 13.47
N TYR A 342 0.83 21.94 12.81
CA TYR A 342 0.99 22.95 11.76
C TYR A 342 0.80 22.41 10.33
N PHE A 343 0.57 21.11 10.18
CA PHE A 343 0.48 20.38 8.91
C PHE A 343 -0.72 19.40 8.92
#